data_AF-Q0SLR1-F1
#
_entry.id   AF-Q0SLR1-F1
#
_cell.length_a   1.000
_cell.length_b   1.000
_cell.length_c   1.000
_cell.angle_alpha   90.00
_cell.angle_beta   90.00
_cell.angle_gamma   90.00
#
_symmetry.space_group_name_H-M   'P 1'
#
loop_
_entity.id
_entity.type
_entity.pdbx_description
1 polymer ?
#
loop_
_entity_poly.entity_id
_entity_poly.type
_entity_poly.pdbx_seq_one_letter_code
_entity_poly.pdbx_strand_id
1 'polypeptide(L)'
;MKKWISILNIFLFVLFFYSCLPTLEYSESIKAGILDFKPIKEDNNKNIEEYSKKNIKEDNNNIYCVDEEFRLNEIKEGEVSQLFAGGYVTWAKSGNLRAIKDKNNNLIQDLKGLKYSYIFSPIRFKTLSLLWFSYNYYINDNNYKILGNEVPIAKIIAFESTKEFEEKYEVKSLKLISEGSNIDFEQYRTGVAKISLKETSKELGYINSYNFGVFNNDLTNSFKLLYKKSGCSYMLAHFTIKDKQANEDKTYEIALDIKLFADTIKLIFDKYPNLSTEKLKGLY
;
A
#
# COMPACT_ATOMS: atom_id res chain seq x y z
N MET A 1 -48.28 -28.99 10.18
CA MET A 1 -48.48 -27.76 9.36
C MET A 1 -47.14 -27.11 9.10
N LYS A 2 -46.75 -27.03 7.83
CA LYS A 2 -45.54 -26.34 7.34
C LYS A 2 -45.78 -24.82 7.39
N LYS A 3 -44.76 -24.04 7.75
CA LYS A 3 -44.57 -22.69 7.19
C LYS A 3 -43.15 -22.61 6.63
N TRP A 4 -43.10 -22.36 5.35
CA TRP A 4 -41.92 -22.13 4.51
C TRP A 4 -42.01 -20.68 4.01
N ILE A 5 -40.83 -20.05 3.80
CA ILE A 5 -40.55 -18.84 3.00
C ILE A 5 -40.93 -17.52 3.73
N SER A 6 -40.02 -16.58 3.99
CA SER A 6 -39.20 -15.90 2.98
C SER A 6 -37.78 -15.59 3.45
N ILE A 7 -36.82 -16.25 2.80
CA ILE A 7 -35.45 -15.77 2.63
C ILE A 7 -35.58 -14.51 1.75
N LEU A 8 -35.42 -13.32 2.34
CA LEU A 8 -35.37 -12.10 1.55
C LEU A 8 -34.04 -12.11 0.78
N ASN A 9 -34.15 -12.53 -0.49
CA ASN A 9 -33.21 -12.24 -1.55
C ASN A 9 -32.76 -10.77 -1.46
N ILE A 10 -31.52 -10.54 -1.03
CA ILE A 10 -30.77 -9.35 -1.42
C ILE A 10 -29.72 -9.83 -2.42
N PHE A 11 -30.20 -10.29 -3.57
CA PHE A 11 -29.44 -10.38 -4.79
C PHE A 11 -29.77 -9.13 -5.61
N LEU A 12 -28.84 -8.19 -5.70
CA LEU A 12 -28.55 -7.52 -6.98
C LEU A 12 -27.19 -6.81 -6.90
N PHE A 13 -26.25 -7.40 -7.64
CA PHE A 13 -24.95 -6.84 -7.99
C PHE A 13 -25.10 -6.00 -9.27
N VAL A 14 -24.22 -5.01 -9.41
CA VAL A 14 -23.83 -4.23 -10.62
C VAL A 14 -24.79 -3.15 -11.13
N LEU A 15 -24.37 -1.88 -11.00
CA LEU A 15 -23.96 -0.94 -12.08
C LEU A 15 -24.11 0.50 -11.59
N PHE A 16 -23.33 1.40 -12.20
CA PHE A 16 -23.22 2.85 -12.00
C PHE A 16 -22.19 3.30 -10.97
N PHE A 17 -20.98 3.61 -11.44
CA PHE A 17 -20.52 5.00 -11.57
C PHE A 17 -19.58 5.14 -12.77
N TYR A 18 -20.17 5.21 -13.97
CA TYR A 18 -19.69 6.16 -14.97
C TYR A 18 -20.17 7.55 -14.52
N SER A 19 -19.24 8.40 -14.14
CA SER A 19 -19.42 9.84 -14.25
C SER A 19 -18.04 10.45 -14.35
N CYS A 20 -17.56 10.52 -15.60
CA CYS A 20 -16.72 11.63 -16.02
C CYS A 20 -17.51 12.92 -15.77
N LEU A 21 -16.99 13.80 -14.92
CA LEU A 21 -17.02 15.22 -15.18
C LEU A 21 -15.63 15.78 -14.85
N PRO A 22 -15.00 16.50 -15.79
CA PRO A 22 -13.68 17.09 -15.60
C PRO A 22 -13.77 18.25 -14.61
N THR A 23 -12.86 18.30 -13.65
CA THR A 23 -12.62 19.54 -12.91
C THR A 23 -12.12 20.60 -13.87
N LEU A 24 -12.87 21.70 -13.89
CA LEU A 24 -12.66 22.95 -14.61
C LEU A 24 -11.20 23.44 -14.53
N GLU A 25 -10.71 23.91 -15.67
CA GLU A 25 -9.47 24.66 -15.80
C GLU A 25 -9.45 25.88 -14.87
N TYR A 26 -8.33 26.08 -14.18
CA TYR A 26 -7.88 27.41 -13.79
C TYR A 26 -6.41 27.55 -14.21
N SER A 27 -6.22 28.31 -15.29
CA SER A 27 -4.90 28.72 -15.76
C SER A 27 -4.44 29.93 -14.94
N GLU A 28 -3.34 29.81 -14.21
CA GLU A 28 -2.49 30.96 -13.94
C GLU A 28 -1.08 30.63 -14.39
N SER A 29 -0.68 31.32 -15.45
CA SER A 29 0.68 31.38 -15.97
C SER A 29 1.62 31.97 -14.93
N ILE A 30 2.65 31.23 -14.52
CA ILE A 30 3.84 31.82 -13.90
C ILE A 30 5.07 31.45 -14.71
N LYS A 31 5.80 32.51 -15.05
CA LYS A 31 6.88 32.64 -16.03
C LYS A 31 8.04 31.68 -15.78
N ALA A 32 8.56 31.15 -16.89
CA ALA A 32 9.84 30.47 -16.96
C ALA A 32 10.97 31.40 -16.47
N GLY A 33 11.57 31.06 -15.33
CA GLY A 33 12.88 31.56 -14.91
C GLY A 33 13.93 30.52 -15.29
N ILE A 34 14.71 30.84 -16.32
CA ILE A 34 15.92 30.09 -16.71
C ILE A 34 16.90 30.18 -15.54
N LEU A 35 17.18 29.06 -14.88
CA LEU A 35 18.27 28.96 -13.91
C LEU A 35 19.48 28.33 -14.61
N ASP A 36 20.41 29.20 -14.99
CA ASP A 36 21.74 28.84 -15.47
C ASP A 36 22.51 28.07 -14.38
N PHE A 37 22.79 26.79 -14.63
CA PHE A 37 23.69 26.01 -13.79
C PHE A 37 25.14 26.38 -14.10
N LYS A 38 25.78 27.06 -13.15
CA LYS A 38 27.22 27.29 -13.12
C LYS A 38 27.92 25.99 -12.64
N PRO A 39 28.88 25.43 -13.39
CA PRO A 39 29.57 24.21 -12.96
C PRO A 39 30.54 24.52 -11.81
N ILE A 40 30.40 23.80 -10.70
CA ILE A 40 31.36 23.85 -9.59
C ILE A 40 32.48 22.85 -9.89
N LYS A 41 33.71 23.37 -9.92
CA LYS A 41 34.97 22.66 -10.12
C LYS A 41 35.24 21.65 -9.01
N GLU A 42 35.88 20.55 -9.38
CA GLU A 42 36.67 19.69 -8.52
C GLU A 42 37.62 20.49 -7.62
N ASP A 43 37.62 20.20 -6.33
CA ASP A 43 38.84 20.26 -5.52
C ASP A 43 38.72 19.34 -4.28
N ASN A 44 39.36 18.18 -4.42
CA ASN A 44 40.28 17.51 -3.49
C ASN A 44 40.09 17.58 -1.96
N ASN A 45 40.04 16.38 -1.38
CA ASN A 45 40.68 15.94 -0.13
C ASN A 45 40.55 16.81 1.14
N LYS A 46 39.83 16.30 2.15
CA LYS A 46 40.41 15.98 3.48
C LYS A 46 39.40 15.49 4.52
N ASN A 47 39.86 14.51 5.29
CA ASN A 47 39.54 14.19 6.69
C ASN A 47 38.30 13.33 6.99
N ILE A 48 38.52 12.02 6.87
CA ILE A 48 37.92 11.00 7.74
C ILE A 48 38.72 11.03 9.06
N GLU A 49 38.10 11.42 10.17
CA GLU A 49 38.56 11.04 11.51
C GLU A 49 37.40 11.05 12.52
N GLU A 50 36.99 9.84 12.86
CA GLU A 50 36.71 9.34 14.21
C GLU A 50 36.04 10.26 15.23
N TYR A 51 34.75 10.02 15.54
CA TYR A 51 34.24 10.23 16.90
C TYR A 51 33.22 9.16 17.34
N SER A 52 33.66 8.46 18.39
CA SER A 52 32.88 7.90 19.49
C SER A 52 32.20 6.52 19.33
N LYS A 53 32.99 5.51 19.69
CA LYS A 53 32.53 4.35 20.47
C LYS A 53 31.59 4.81 21.60
N LYS A 54 30.32 4.42 21.51
CA LYS A 54 29.42 4.38 22.67
C LYS A 54 28.58 3.11 22.58
N ASN A 55 28.93 2.17 23.46
CA ASN A 55 28.23 0.93 23.85
C ASN A 55 26.93 0.65 23.11
N ILE A 56 27.03 -0.14 22.03
CA ILE A 56 25.88 -0.82 21.44
C ILE A 56 25.56 -1.99 22.38
N LYS A 57 24.49 -1.85 23.17
CA LYS A 57 23.73 -3.02 23.61
C LYS A 57 23.23 -3.69 22.34
N GLU A 58 23.39 -5.01 22.23
CA GLU A 58 22.80 -5.83 21.17
C GLU A 58 21.29 -5.59 21.10
N ASP A 59 20.87 -4.68 20.24
CA ASP A 59 19.51 -4.65 19.73
C ASP A 59 19.47 -5.60 18.53
N ASN A 60 18.53 -6.55 18.57
CA ASN A 60 18.13 -7.42 17.47
C ASN A 60 17.47 -6.63 16.32
N ASN A 61 18.06 -5.50 15.91
CA ASN A 61 17.54 -4.65 14.86
C ASN A 61 17.89 -5.28 13.51
N ASN A 62 16.87 -5.86 12.87
CA ASN A 62 16.95 -6.29 11.49
C ASN A 62 17.47 -5.14 10.63
N ILE A 63 18.66 -5.29 10.06
CA ILE A 63 19.20 -4.32 9.09
C ILE A 63 18.41 -4.52 7.79
N TYR A 64 17.80 -3.45 7.30
CA TYR A 64 17.00 -3.45 6.07
C TYR A 64 17.84 -2.91 4.92
N CYS A 65 17.91 -3.65 3.80
CA CYS A 65 18.53 -3.17 2.57
C CYS A 65 17.63 -2.06 1.99
N VAL A 66 18.11 -0.82 2.02
CA VAL A 66 17.45 0.33 1.41
C VAL A 66 18.36 0.84 0.32
N ASP A 67 17.88 0.82 -0.92
CA ASP A 67 18.38 1.78 -1.89
C ASP A 67 17.93 3.17 -1.45
N GLU A 68 18.85 4.13 -1.41
CA GLU A 68 18.58 5.54 -1.10
C GLU A 68 17.76 6.23 -2.20
N GLU A 69 16.61 5.67 -2.58
CA GLU A 69 15.57 6.43 -3.26
C GLU A 69 14.89 7.33 -2.23
N PHE A 70 15.40 8.56 -2.15
CA PHE A 70 14.88 9.78 -1.53
C PHE A 70 13.97 9.58 -0.29
N ARG A 71 14.55 9.89 0.86
CA ARG A 71 13.97 9.88 2.22
C ARG A 71 12.92 10.97 2.47
N LEU A 72 12.07 11.29 1.50
CA LEU A 72 10.85 12.06 1.75
C LEU A 72 9.72 11.06 1.99
N ASN A 73 9.75 10.45 3.17
CA ASN A 73 8.69 9.55 3.60
C ASN A 73 7.54 10.40 4.16
N GLU A 74 6.74 10.98 3.29
CA GLU A 74 5.40 11.42 3.65
C GLU A 74 4.40 10.30 3.34
N ILE A 75 3.30 10.25 4.09
CA ILE A 75 2.16 9.40 3.73
C ILE A 75 1.21 10.19 2.83
N LYS A 76 0.77 9.56 1.75
CA LYS A 76 -0.34 10.04 0.94
C LYS A 76 -1.65 9.59 1.58
N GLU A 77 -2.68 10.39 1.44
CA GLU A 77 -4.00 10.08 1.97
C GLU A 77 -5.09 10.39 0.99
N GLY A 78 -6.22 9.74 1.19
CA GLY A 78 -7.44 10.12 0.52
C GLY A 78 -8.65 9.56 1.22
N GLU A 79 -9.81 9.99 0.76
CA GLU A 79 -11.10 9.52 1.24
C GLU A 79 -11.77 8.69 0.14
N VAL A 80 -12.51 7.65 0.54
CA VAL A 80 -13.45 6.96 -0.35
C VAL A 80 -14.80 6.84 0.35
N SER A 81 -15.86 7.08 -0.40
CA SER A 81 -17.23 7.00 0.11
C SER A 81 -17.59 5.54 0.38
N GLN A 82 -18.05 5.27 1.59
CA GLN A 82 -18.51 3.97 2.05
C GLN A 82 -20.02 4.08 2.37
N LEU A 83 -20.85 3.91 1.33
CA LEU A 83 -22.31 4.02 1.41
C LEU A 83 -22.91 3.19 2.56
N PHE A 84 -22.42 1.96 2.77
CA PHE A 84 -22.90 1.07 3.84
C PHE A 84 -22.56 1.53 5.26
N ALA A 85 -21.54 2.38 5.40
CA ALA A 85 -21.15 2.94 6.69
C ALA A 85 -21.68 4.39 6.87
N GLY A 86 -22.41 4.93 5.89
CA GLY A 86 -22.99 6.28 5.95
C GLY A 86 -21.94 7.39 6.02
N GLY A 87 -20.80 7.21 5.36
CA GLY A 87 -19.66 8.13 5.51
C GLY A 87 -18.49 7.84 4.59
N TYR A 88 -17.35 8.46 4.87
CA TYR A 88 -16.10 8.31 4.13
C TYR A 88 -15.05 7.62 4.98
N VAL A 89 -14.32 6.67 4.41
CA VAL A 89 -13.12 6.11 5.04
C VAL A 89 -11.88 6.85 4.54
N THR A 90 -10.99 7.20 5.46
CA THR A 90 -9.65 7.71 5.13
C THR A 90 -8.68 6.54 5.04
N TRP A 91 -7.97 6.44 3.91
CA TRP A 91 -6.84 5.52 3.74
C TRP A 91 -5.52 6.29 3.79
N ALA A 92 -4.45 5.61 4.20
CA ALA A 92 -3.09 6.12 4.15
C ALA A 92 -2.22 5.20 3.28
N LYS A 93 -1.35 5.78 2.46
CA LYS A 93 -0.48 5.10 1.51
C LYS A 93 0.96 5.56 1.68
N SER A 94 1.91 4.65 1.53
CA SER A 94 3.34 5.00 1.46
C SER A 94 3.59 6.00 0.32
N GLY A 95 4.34 7.07 0.56
CA GLY A 95 4.50 8.18 -0.39
C GLY A 95 5.02 7.78 -1.77
N ASN A 96 6.34 7.56 -1.88
CA ASN A 96 6.98 7.23 -3.15
C ASN A 96 6.74 5.76 -3.52
N LEU A 97 6.33 5.53 -4.76
CA LEU A 97 6.16 4.18 -5.31
C LEU A 97 7.53 3.54 -5.55
N ARG A 98 7.67 2.26 -5.22
CA ARG A 98 8.93 1.50 -5.37
C ARG A 98 8.92 0.69 -6.65
N ALA A 99 10.06 0.68 -7.34
CA ALA A 99 10.28 -0.25 -8.43
C ALA A 99 10.31 -1.70 -7.92
N ILE A 100 9.83 -2.64 -8.73
CA ILE A 100 9.85 -4.07 -8.40
C ILE A 100 11.22 -4.64 -8.76
N LYS A 101 11.83 -5.34 -7.79
CA LYS A 101 13.16 -5.92 -7.92
C LYS A 101 13.18 -7.39 -7.52
N ASP A 102 14.16 -8.13 -8.02
CA ASP A 102 14.44 -9.48 -7.59
C ASP A 102 15.17 -9.52 -6.23
N LYS A 103 15.43 -10.71 -5.71
CA LYS A 103 16.20 -10.92 -4.46
C LYS A 103 17.64 -10.41 -4.48
N ASN A 104 18.19 -10.09 -5.67
CA ASN A 104 19.54 -9.58 -5.85
C ASN A 104 19.54 -8.06 -6.12
N ASN A 105 18.41 -7.37 -5.89
CA ASN A 105 18.20 -5.94 -6.12
C ASN A 105 18.25 -5.53 -7.61
N ASN A 106 18.06 -6.46 -8.55
CA ASN A 106 17.97 -6.13 -9.97
C ASN A 106 16.54 -5.79 -10.37
N LEU A 107 16.39 -4.82 -11.27
CA LEU A 107 15.10 -4.52 -11.89
C LEU A 107 14.67 -5.67 -12.81
N ILE A 108 13.39 -6.04 -12.73
CA ILE A 108 12.81 -7.08 -13.59
C ILE A 108 12.18 -6.39 -14.81
N GLN A 109 12.72 -6.65 -15.99
CA GLN A 109 12.38 -5.90 -17.21
C GLN A 109 10.89 -5.99 -17.58
N ASP A 110 10.29 -7.17 -17.48
CA ASP A 110 8.87 -7.39 -17.74
C ASP A 110 7.95 -6.61 -16.77
N LEU A 111 8.48 -6.18 -15.62
CA LEU A 111 7.75 -5.47 -14.57
C LEU A 111 8.04 -3.96 -14.54
N LYS A 112 8.80 -3.41 -15.51
CA LYS A 112 9.23 -2.00 -15.52
C LYS A 112 8.08 -0.99 -15.47
N GLY A 113 6.92 -1.32 -16.02
CA GLY A 113 5.72 -0.49 -16.00
C GLY A 113 4.84 -0.69 -14.76
N LEU A 114 5.34 -1.40 -13.74
CA LEU A 114 4.71 -1.52 -12.43
C LEU A 114 5.57 -0.87 -11.35
N LYS A 115 4.91 -0.21 -10.40
CA LYS A 115 5.52 0.16 -9.12
C LYS A 115 4.60 -0.19 -7.97
N TYR A 116 5.16 -0.48 -6.80
CA TYR A 116 4.36 -0.89 -5.64
C TYR A 116 4.42 0.10 -4.49
N SER A 117 3.47 -0.05 -3.58
CA SER A 117 3.29 0.77 -2.38
C SER A 117 2.49 0.00 -1.33
N TYR A 118 2.42 0.53 -0.12
CA TYR A 118 1.61 -0.03 0.96
C TYR A 118 0.45 0.89 1.30
N ILE A 119 -0.75 0.34 1.43
CA ILE A 119 -1.97 1.05 1.80
C ILE A 119 -2.54 0.46 3.09
N PHE A 120 -2.98 1.34 3.98
CA PHE A 120 -3.65 1.03 5.24
C PHE A 120 -5.02 1.69 5.27
N SER A 121 -6.07 0.91 5.49
CA SER A 121 -7.45 1.43 5.47
C SER A 121 -8.41 0.56 6.29
N PRO A 122 -9.35 1.14 7.05
CA PRO A 122 -9.55 2.57 7.26
C PRO A 122 -8.74 3.08 8.45
N ILE A 123 -8.07 4.23 8.31
CA ILE A 123 -7.36 4.91 9.41
C ILE A 123 -8.33 5.77 10.24
N ARG A 124 -9.24 6.43 9.54
CA ARG A 124 -10.27 7.30 10.11
C ARG A 124 -11.57 7.09 9.35
N PHE A 125 -12.69 7.29 10.02
CA PHE A 125 -14.00 7.30 9.43
C PHE A 125 -14.68 8.65 9.64
N LYS A 126 -15.31 9.16 8.59
CA LYS A 126 -16.04 10.42 8.58
C LYS A 126 -17.51 10.11 8.35
N THR A 127 -18.31 10.07 9.41
CA THR A 127 -19.76 9.82 9.28
C THR A 127 -20.46 11.11 8.88
N LEU A 128 -21.53 11.00 8.09
CA LEU A 128 -22.49 12.09 7.95
C LEU A 128 -23.49 12.02 9.11
N SER A 129 -23.51 13.04 9.97
CA SER A 129 -24.58 13.20 10.95
C SER A 129 -25.82 13.76 10.25
N LEU A 130 -26.77 12.88 9.92
CA LEU A 130 -28.04 13.26 9.28
C LEU A 130 -28.84 14.27 10.13
N LEU A 131 -28.67 14.25 11.45
CA LEU A 131 -29.36 15.14 12.38
C LEU A 131 -28.83 16.58 12.36
N TRP A 132 -27.59 16.80 11.94
CA TRP A 132 -26.91 18.11 12.05
C TRP A 132 -26.29 18.59 10.73
N PHE A 133 -26.47 17.86 9.64
CA PHE A 133 -25.81 18.09 8.34
C PHE A 133 -24.30 18.33 8.47
N SER A 134 -23.67 17.70 9.45
CA SER A 134 -22.27 17.89 9.81
C SER A 134 -21.50 16.58 9.70
N TYR A 135 -20.19 16.69 9.49
CA TYR A 135 -19.31 15.54 9.45
C TYR A 135 -18.63 15.34 10.81
N ASN A 136 -18.74 14.13 11.35
CA ASN A 136 -17.99 13.73 12.53
C ASN A 136 -16.86 12.79 12.10
N TYR A 137 -15.65 13.07 12.60
CA TYR A 137 -14.48 12.25 12.35
C TYR A 137 -14.20 11.34 13.54
N TYR A 138 -14.01 10.06 13.27
CA TYR A 138 -13.69 9.03 14.24
C TYR A 138 -12.41 8.33 13.82
N ILE A 139 -11.42 8.32 14.68
CA ILE A 139 -10.21 7.53 14.46
C ILE A 139 -10.59 6.05 14.62
N ASN A 140 -10.05 5.19 13.77
CA ASN A 140 -10.31 3.75 13.85
C ASN A 140 -9.49 3.12 15.00
N ASP A 141 -9.86 3.44 16.23
CA ASP A 141 -9.28 2.88 17.45
C ASP A 141 -9.86 1.50 17.79
N ASN A 142 -9.44 0.89 18.90
CA ASN A 142 -9.94 -0.43 19.33
C ASN A 142 -11.43 -0.46 19.71
N ASN A 143 -12.02 0.69 20.03
CA ASN A 143 -13.41 0.78 20.46
C ASN A 143 -14.36 1.09 19.29
N TYR A 144 -13.81 1.46 18.13
CA TYR A 144 -14.57 1.85 16.97
C TYR A 144 -15.26 0.65 16.30
N LYS A 145 -16.60 0.75 16.19
CA LYS A 145 -17.47 -0.26 15.61
C LYS A 145 -18.39 0.34 14.55
N ILE A 146 -18.53 -0.34 13.42
CA ILE A 146 -19.57 -0.05 12.42
C ILE A 146 -20.65 -1.10 12.56
N LEU A 147 -21.89 -0.65 12.86
CA LEU A 147 -23.04 -1.54 13.10
C LEU A 147 -22.75 -2.62 14.18
N GLY A 148 -22.01 -2.24 15.22
CA GLY A 148 -21.66 -3.14 16.32
C GLY A 148 -20.46 -4.08 16.05
N ASN A 149 -19.89 -4.06 14.84
CA ASN A 149 -18.73 -4.88 14.49
C ASN A 149 -17.44 -4.05 14.47
N GLU A 150 -16.37 -4.61 15.04
CA GLU A 150 -15.04 -4.00 14.98
C GLU A 150 -14.55 -3.93 13.53
N VAL A 151 -13.94 -2.80 13.18
CA VAL A 151 -13.42 -2.58 11.83
C VAL A 151 -11.91 -2.79 11.84
N PRO A 152 -11.40 -3.87 11.24
CA PRO A 152 -9.96 -4.07 11.12
C PRO A 152 -9.35 -3.08 10.13
N ILE A 153 -8.07 -2.76 10.32
CA ILE A 153 -7.29 -2.02 9.34
C ILE A 153 -6.71 -3.03 8.35
N ALA A 154 -7.23 -2.97 7.12
CA ALA A 154 -6.70 -3.67 5.98
C ALA A 154 -5.27 -3.20 5.71
N LYS A 155 -4.41 -4.16 5.41
CA LYS A 155 -3.00 -3.94 5.06
C LYS A 155 -2.83 -4.47 3.65
N ILE A 156 -2.52 -3.57 2.72
CA ILE A 156 -2.63 -3.81 1.28
C ILE A 156 -1.30 -3.47 0.62
N ILE A 157 -0.84 -4.34 -0.27
CA ILE A 157 0.23 -4.11 -1.23
C ILE A 157 -0.44 -3.75 -2.55
N ALA A 158 -0.22 -2.53 -3.01
CA ALA A 158 -0.82 -1.98 -4.22
C ALA A 158 0.24 -1.84 -5.30
N PHE A 159 -0.02 -2.42 -6.48
CA PHE A 159 0.83 -2.35 -7.66
C PHE A 159 0.18 -1.47 -8.72
N GLU A 160 0.75 -0.28 -8.93
CA GLU A 160 0.30 0.70 -9.89
C GLU A 160 0.87 0.38 -11.27
N SER A 161 0.00 0.26 -12.29
CA SER A 161 0.37 -0.10 -13.66
C SER A 161 0.27 1.07 -14.63
N THR A 162 1.28 1.23 -15.49
CA THR A 162 1.23 2.17 -16.60
C THR A 162 0.40 1.61 -17.75
N LYS A 163 0.07 2.46 -18.72
CA LYS A 163 -0.64 2.06 -19.92
C LYS A 163 0.15 1.03 -20.73
N GLU A 164 1.46 1.22 -20.88
CA GLU A 164 2.33 0.33 -21.65
C GLU A 164 2.39 -1.08 -21.04
N PHE A 165 2.43 -1.16 -19.70
CA PHE A 165 2.36 -2.46 -19.02
C PHE A 165 1.04 -3.17 -19.33
N GLU A 166 -0.07 -2.44 -19.24
CA GLU A 166 -1.42 -2.97 -19.43
C GLU A 166 -1.71 -3.37 -20.87
N GLU A 167 -1.00 -2.83 -21.86
CA GLU A 167 -1.12 -3.31 -23.24
C GLU A 167 -0.54 -4.72 -23.40
N LYS A 168 0.53 -5.05 -22.65
CA LYS A 168 1.27 -6.32 -22.79
C LYS A 168 0.90 -7.37 -21.74
N TYR A 169 0.60 -6.95 -20.52
CA TYR A 169 0.50 -7.84 -19.36
C TYR A 169 -0.77 -7.60 -18.54
N GLU A 170 -1.14 -8.61 -17.76
CA GLU A 170 -2.16 -8.54 -16.71
C GLU A 170 -1.59 -9.14 -15.41
N VAL A 171 -1.71 -8.45 -14.29
CA VAL A 171 -1.35 -9.04 -12.98
C VAL A 171 -2.40 -10.06 -12.56
N LYS A 172 -1.96 -11.26 -12.14
CA LYS A 172 -2.85 -12.37 -11.76
C LYS A 172 -2.87 -12.65 -10.26
N SER A 173 -1.70 -12.82 -9.64
CA SER A 173 -1.61 -13.23 -8.24
C SER A 173 -0.33 -12.76 -7.57
N LEU A 174 -0.39 -12.69 -6.25
CA LEU A 174 0.74 -12.46 -5.36
C LEU A 174 0.69 -13.51 -4.25
N LYS A 175 1.82 -14.15 -3.98
CA LYS A 175 1.98 -15.07 -2.86
C LYS A 175 3.25 -14.73 -2.10
N LEU A 176 3.12 -14.43 -0.82
CA LEU A 176 4.25 -14.18 0.06
C LEU A 176 4.97 -15.49 0.39
N ILE A 177 6.29 -15.43 0.38
CA ILE A 177 7.19 -16.52 0.76
C ILE A 177 7.82 -16.08 2.09
N SER A 178 7.37 -16.65 3.20
CA SER A 178 7.96 -16.41 4.52
C SER A 178 8.57 -17.69 5.07
N GLU A 179 9.50 -17.58 6.04
CA GLU A 179 10.07 -18.75 6.72
C GLU A 179 9.03 -19.51 7.59
N GLY A 180 7.84 -18.94 7.80
CA GLY A 180 6.71 -19.58 8.48
C GLY A 180 5.61 -19.99 7.50
N SER A 181 4.60 -19.12 7.37
CA SER A 181 3.39 -19.40 6.60
C SER A 181 3.40 -18.57 5.31
N ASN A 182 3.26 -19.24 4.16
CA ASN A 182 3.05 -18.53 2.90
C ASN A 182 1.65 -17.90 2.90
N ILE A 183 1.55 -16.61 2.57
CA ILE A 183 0.25 -15.94 2.38
C ILE A 183 -0.09 -15.98 0.90
N ASP A 184 -1.18 -16.65 0.57
CA ASP A 184 -1.80 -16.58 -0.75
C ASP A 184 -2.96 -15.57 -0.70
N PHE A 185 -2.77 -14.40 -1.32
CA PHE A 185 -3.75 -13.33 -1.26
C PHE A 185 -5.05 -13.67 -2.00
N GLU A 186 -5.05 -14.67 -2.88
CA GLU A 186 -6.26 -15.10 -3.58
C GLU A 186 -7.29 -15.69 -2.61
N GLN A 187 -6.85 -16.26 -1.49
CA GLN A 187 -7.74 -16.78 -0.44
C GLN A 187 -8.59 -15.67 0.21
N TYR A 188 -8.05 -14.45 0.29
CA TYR A 188 -8.71 -13.28 0.89
C TYR A 188 -9.61 -12.53 -0.10
N ARG A 189 -9.77 -13.04 -1.33
CA ARG A 189 -10.74 -12.50 -2.31
C ARG A 189 -12.15 -13.07 -2.15
N THR A 190 -12.34 -14.00 -1.23
CA THR A 190 -13.62 -14.63 -0.91
C THR A 190 -14.22 -14.04 0.37
N GLY A 191 -15.56 -14.03 0.50
CA GLY A 191 -16.25 -13.49 1.69
C GLY A 191 -16.97 -12.16 1.48
N VAL A 192 -17.44 -11.54 2.58
CA VAL A 192 -18.32 -10.35 2.57
C VAL A 192 -17.53 -9.05 2.38
N ALA A 193 -16.35 -8.94 2.99
CA ALA A 193 -15.41 -7.85 2.76
C ALA A 193 -14.36 -8.31 1.75
N LYS A 194 -14.27 -7.65 0.58
CA LYS A 194 -13.36 -8.03 -0.50
C LYS A 194 -12.48 -6.86 -0.89
N ILE A 195 -11.21 -7.14 -1.14
CA ILE A 195 -10.29 -6.23 -1.79
C ILE A 195 -10.31 -6.56 -3.28
N SER A 196 -10.77 -5.62 -4.10
CA SER A 196 -10.81 -5.79 -5.55
C SER A 196 -9.40 -6.02 -6.08
N LEU A 197 -9.22 -7.01 -6.97
CA LEU A 197 -7.90 -7.24 -7.58
C LEU A 197 -7.41 -6.02 -8.35
N LYS A 198 -8.30 -5.32 -9.05
CA LYS A 198 -7.95 -4.24 -9.97
C LYS A 198 -8.93 -3.08 -9.80
N GLU A 199 -8.38 -1.90 -9.60
CA GLU A 199 -9.12 -0.63 -9.48
C GLU A 199 -8.43 0.45 -10.33
N THR A 200 -9.10 1.58 -10.58
CA THR A 200 -8.46 2.73 -11.24
C THR A 200 -7.40 3.33 -10.32
N SER A 201 -6.20 3.58 -10.85
CA SER A 201 -5.14 4.22 -10.08
C SER A 201 -5.47 5.69 -9.80
N LYS A 202 -5.01 6.18 -8.64
CA LYS A 202 -5.01 7.61 -8.30
C LYS A 202 -3.63 8.25 -8.46
N GLU A 203 -2.64 7.49 -8.90
CA GLU A 203 -1.27 7.98 -9.09
C GLU A 203 -1.07 8.55 -10.49
N LEU A 204 -0.42 9.71 -10.59
CA LEU A 204 -0.14 10.35 -11.87
C LEU A 204 0.73 9.44 -12.74
N GLY A 205 0.30 9.20 -13.98
CA GLY A 205 1.00 8.34 -14.94
C GLY A 205 0.67 6.85 -14.83
N TYR A 206 -0.21 6.46 -13.91
CA TYR A 206 -0.68 5.08 -13.74
C TYR A 206 -2.17 4.99 -14.03
N ILE A 207 -2.63 3.87 -14.57
CA ILE A 207 -4.03 3.68 -14.99
C ILE A 207 -4.79 2.71 -14.09
N ASN A 208 -4.15 1.66 -13.59
CA ASN A 208 -4.77 0.71 -12.66
C ASN A 208 -3.90 0.50 -11.43
N SER A 209 -4.56 0.12 -10.33
CA SER A 209 -3.95 -0.33 -9.09
C SER A 209 -4.37 -1.78 -8.83
N TYR A 210 -3.39 -2.67 -8.75
CA TYR A 210 -3.60 -4.07 -8.42
C TYR A 210 -3.38 -4.32 -6.93
N ASN A 211 -4.45 -4.70 -6.22
CA ASN A 211 -4.46 -4.73 -4.76
C ASN A 211 -4.43 -6.16 -4.21
N PHE A 212 -3.51 -6.37 -3.28
CA PHE A 212 -3.32 -7.61 -2.53
C PHE A 212 -3.26 -7.29 -1.06
N GLY A 213 -4.26 -7.70 -0.27
CA GLY A 213 -4.28 -7.34 1.13
C GLY A 213 -5.08 -8.28 2.00
N VAL A 214 -4.97 -8.05 3.31
CA VAL A 214 -5.66 -8.81 4.35
C VAL A 214 -6.29 -7.87 5.37
N PHE A 215 -7.41 -8.30 5.95
CA PHE A 215 -8.12 -7.59 7.03
C PHE A 215 -7.69 -8.05 8.42
N ASN A 216 -6.58 -8.77 8.55
CA ASN A 216 -6.09 -9.30 9.83
C ASN A 216 -4.60 -8.96 10.03
N ASN A 217 -3.93 -9.69 10.90
CA ASN A 217 -2.52 -9.47 11.22
C ASN A 217 -1.57 -10.38 10.42
N ASP A 218 -2.06 -11.17 9.47
CA ASP A 218 -1.24 -12.16 8.76
C ASP A 218 -0.11 -11.49 7.99
N LEU A 219 -0.39 -10.39 7.28
CA LEU A 219 0.63 -9.64 6.55
C LEU A 219 1.72 -9.13 7.48
N THR A 220 1.35 -8.54 8.62
CA THR A 220 2.33 -8.07 9.58
C THR A 220 3.11 -9.21 10.22
N ASN A 221 2.44 -10.33 10.54
CA ASN A 221 3.09 -11.50 11.12
C ASN A 221 4.11 -12.12 10.15
N SER A 222 3.79 -12.14 8.84
CA SER A 222 4.73 -12.58 7.81
C SER A 222 5.95 -11.67 7.73
N PHE A 223 5.74 -10.37 7.91
CA PHE A 223 6.83 -9.39 7.91
C PHE A 223 7.71 -9.48 9.17
N LYS A 224 7.36 -10.30 10.18
CA LYS A 224 8.25 -10.65 11.31
C LYS A 224 9.16 -11.85 11.02
N LEU A 225 8.76 -12.73 10.10
CA LEU A 225 9.44 -13.98 9.75
C LEU A 225 10.23 -13.81 8.45
N LEU A 226 11.14 -12.84 8.47
CA LEU A 226 11.86 -12.36 7.30
C LEU A 226 13.06 -13.24 6.97
N TYR A 227 13.32 -13.42 5.67
CA TYR A 227 14.58 -13.99 5.22
C TYR A 227 15.73 -13.04 5.56
N LYS A 228 16.70 -13.55 6.32
CA LYS A 228 17.97 -12.85 6.63
C LYS A 228 19.06 -13.38 5.71
N LYS A 229 19.49 -12.58 4.73
CA LYS A 229 20.66 -12.91 3.90
C LYS A 229 21.60 -11.72 3.79
N SER A 230 22.89 -11.98 4.02
CA SER A 230 23.96 -10.97 3.89
C SER A 230 23.74 -9.70 4.72
N GLY A 231 23.14 -9.82 5.91
CA GLY A 231 22.84 -8.68 6.78
C GLY A 231 21.64 -7.85 6.33
N CYS A 232 20.84 -8.29 5.36
CA CYS A 232 19.63 -7.62 4.94
C CYS A 232 18.38 -8.47 5.14
N SER A 233 17.30 -7.80 5.54
CA SER A 233 15.97 -8.41 5.66
C SER A 233 15.06 -7.92 4.54
N TYR A 234 14.58 -8.84 3.70
CA TYR A 234 13.62 -8.57 2.63
C TYR A 234 12.48 -9.61 2.68
N MET A 235 11.30 -9.21 2.21
CA MET A 235 10.15 -10.10 2.14
C MET A 235 10.01 -10.61 0.71
N LEU A 236 10.19 -11.91 0.50
CA LEU A 236 10.07 -12.50 -0.82
C LEU A 236 8.61 -12.78 -1.17
N ALA A 237 8.30 -12.68 -2.46
CA ALA A 237 7.00 -13.05 -2.98
C ALA A 237 7.09 -13.64 -4.38
N HIS A 238 6.22 -14.60 -4.69
CA HIS A 238 5.92 -14.99 -6.06
C HIS A 238 4.86 -14.04 -6.62
N PHE A 239 5.22 -13.31 -7.66
CA PHE A 239 4.35 -12.39 -8.38
C PHE A 239 4.08 -12.91 -9.78
N THR A 240 2.81 -13.20 -10.08
CA THR A 240 2.43 -13.81 -11.36
C THR A 240 1.72 -12.78 -12.24
N ILE A 241 2.23 -12.65 -13.46
CA ILE A 241 1.59 -11.88 -14.53
C ILE A 241 1.25 -12.80 -15.69
N LYS A 242 0.27 -12.42 -16.49
CA LYS A 242 -0.08 -13.05 -17.75
C LYS A 242 0.41 -12.20 -18.90
N ASP A 243 1.20 -12.77 -19.79
CA ASP A 243 1.51 -12.20 -21.09
C ASP A 243 0.27 -12.33 -21.99
N LYS A 244 -0.28 -11.19 -22.42
CA LYS A 244 -1.54 -11.17 -23.20
C LYS A 244 -1.33 -11.68 -24.63
N GLN A 245 -0.13 -11.52 -25.18
CA GLN A 245 0.18 -11.92 -26.55
C GLN A 245 0.50 -13.41 -26.61
N ALA A 246 1.35 -13.90 -25.71
CA ALA A 246 1.67 -15.33 -25.64
C ALA A 246 0.56 -16.16 -24.97
N ASN A 247 -0.35 -15.52 -24.23
CA ASN A 247 -1.35 -16.17 -23.38
C ASN A 247 -0.73 -17.12 -22.35
N GLU A 248 0.46 -16.75 -21.86
CA GLU A 248 1.26 -17.53 -20.91
C GLU A 248 1.44 -16.79 -19.59
N ASP A 249 1.37 -17.53 -18.49
CA ASP A 249 1.64 -17.00 -17.16
C ASP A 249 3.15 -17.05 -16.86
N LYS A 250 3.67 -15.94 -16.33
CA LYS A 250 5.06 -15.80 -15.88
C LYS A 250 5.06 -15.44 -14.40
N THR A 251 5.79 -16.23 -13.61
CA THR A 251 5.95 -15.99 -12.17
C THR A 251 7.37 -15.52 -11.87
N TYR A 252 7.47 -14.40 -11.16
CA TYR A 252 8.72 -13.81 -10.72
C TYR A 252 8.86 -13.92 -9.21
N GLU A 253 10.08 -14.20 -8.74
CA GLU A 253 10.42 -14.01 -7.33
C GLU A 253 10.86 -12.55 -7.13
N ILE A 254 10.07 -11.79 -6.37
CA ILE A 254 10.28 -10.36 -6.11
C ILE A 254 10.63 -10.12 -4.64
N ALA A 255 11.36 -9.04 -4.37
CA ALA A 255 11.68 -8.57 -3.03
C ALA A 255 10.87 -7.31 -2.69
N LEU A 256 10.20 -7.34 -1.54
CA LEU A 256 9.40 -6.24 -1.00
C LEU A 256 10.15 -5.50 0.13
N ASP A 257 10.07 -4.18 0.11
CA ASP A 257 10.73 -3.26 1.05
C ASP A 257 9.95 -3.16 2.38
N ILE A 258 10.40 -3.95 3.35
CA ILE A 258 9.78 -4.00 4.68
C ILE A 258 10.02 -2.71 5.45
N LYS A 259 11.13 -2.01 5.20
CA LYS A 259 11.39 -0.73 5.88
C LYS A 259 10.38 0.30 5.45
N LEU A 260 10.03 0.35 4.16
CA LEU A 260 8.96 1.22 3.68
C LEU A 260 7.63 0.91 4.37
N PHE A 261 7.29 -0.37 4.56
CA PHE A 261 6.09 -0.77 5.30
C PHE A 261 6.12 -0.27 6.76
N ALA A 262 7.22 -0.50 7.48
CA ALA A 262 7.38 -0.10 8.87
C ALA A 262 7.40 1.43 9.04
N ASP A 263 8.15 2.15 8.20
CA ASP A 263 8.23 3.61 8.19
C ASP A 263 6.86 4.23 7.91
N THR A 264 6.09 3.65 6.99
CA THR A 264 4.72 4.11 6.68
C THR A 264 3.82 4.02 7.90
N ILE A 265 3.89 2.91 8.66
CA ILE A 265 3.08 2.79 9.87
C ILE A 265 3.51 3.79 10.94
N LYS A 266 4.82 4.01 11.11
CA LYS A 266 5.33 5.02 12.05
C LYS A 266 4.76 6.41 11.74
N LEU A 267 4.78 6.81 10.47
CA LEU A 267 4.20 8.09 10.03
C LEU A 267 2.70 8.17 10.24
N ILE A 268 1.98 7.06 10.08
CA ILE A 268 0.55 7.00 10.41
C ILE A 268 0.34 7.26 11.90
N PHE A 269 1.14 6.66 12.80
CA PHE A 269 1.02 6.93 14.23
C PHE A 269 1.42 8.36 14.61
N ASP A 270 2.47 8.90 13.99
CA ASP A 270 2.89 10.28 14.23
C ASP A 270 1.77 11.28 13.86
N LYS A 271 1.02 10.98 12.78
CA LYS A 271 -0.13 11.79 12.35
C LYS A 271 -1.42 11.50 13.12
N TYR A 272 -1.63 10.26 13.55
CA TYR A 272 -2.82 9.79 14.25
C TYR A 272 -2.45 9.11 15.57
N PRO A 273 -2.03 9.87 16.60
CA PRO A 273 -1.51 9.30 17.85
C PRO A 273 -2.54 8.50 18.65
N ASN A 274 -3.84 8.73 18.42
CA ASN A 274 -4.93 8.00 19.06
C ASN A 274 -5.31 6.71 18.31
N LEU A 275 -4.66 6.41 17.18
CA LEU A 275 -4.90 5.16 16.46
C LEU A 275 -4.38 3.99 17.29
N SER A 276 -5.18 2.93 17.38
CA SER A 276 -4.80 1.77 18.17
C SER A 276 -3.52 1.12 17.61
N THR A 277 -2.53 0.96 18.49
CA THR A 277 -1.33 0.19 18.20
C THR A 277 -1.62 -1.28 17.96
N GLU A 278 -2.74 -1.81 18.48
CA GLU A 278 -3.10 -3.21 18.30
C GLU A 278 -3.56 -3.53 16.88
N LYS A 279 -4.26 -2.60 16.22
CA LYS A 279 -4.77 -2.77 14.85
C LYS A 279 -3.67 -2.72 13.78
N LEU A 280 -2.61 -1.99 14.08
CA LEU A 280 -1.40 -1.88 13.28
C LEU A 280 -0.18 -2.48 14.01
N LYS A 281 -0.39 -3.49 14.88
CA LYS A 281 0.73 -4.19 15.55
C LYS A 281 1.73 -4.60 14.46
N GLY A 282 2.94 -4.07 14.54
CA GLY A 282 3.99 -4.07 13.51
C GLY A 282 5.39 -3.96 14.14
N LEU A 283 6.43 -3.99 13.29
CA LEU A 283 7.85 -4.24 13.55
C LEU A 283 8.60 -3.23 14.46
N TYR A 284 7.95 -2.69 15.49
CA TYR A 284 8.55 -1.84 16.53
C TYR A 284 8.93 -2.66 17.77
#